data_AF-A0A370PXC2-F1
#
_entry.id   AF-A0A370PXC2-F1
#
_cell.length_a   1.000
_cell.length_b   1.000
_cell.length_c   1.000
_cell.angle_alpha   90.00
_cell.angle_beta   90.00
_cell.angle_gamma   90.00
#
_symmetry.space_group_name_H-M   'P 1'
#
loop_
_entity.id
_entity.type
_entity.pdbx_description
1 polymer ?
#
loop_
_entity_poly.entity_id
_entity_poly.type
_entity_poly.pdbx_seq_one_letter_code
_entity_poly.pdbx_strand_id
1 'polypeptide(L)'
;MAHGQTCESLLITEQTHYELVSDGDMDDQLSTLTYNVRPPIDRFEISTQSYLSERTDIFGVVSAAIIIHNNRVLLIQRASDDDYPNLWEVPGGEAHKEETLVQGAVRELREEAGLRASEVISMIGEFEWVEPELENPEHGERIWKIFMFLIAIDDADMQLEINLDPKEHQAYLWATETQIRESLCGTIQLEWMSINQREAILSAFEKVND
;
A
#
# COMPACT_ATOMS: atom_id res chain seq x y z
N MET A 1 9.19 -5.68 -25.21
CA MET A 1 8.10 -4.69 -25.30
C MET A 1 6.92 -5.28 -24.54
N ALA A 2 6.80 -5.00 -23.24
CA ALA A 2 5.65 -5.40 -22.45
C ALA A 2 4.66 -4.23 -22.46
N HIS A 3 3.40 -4.50 -22.81
CA HIS A 3 2.31 -3.54 -22.71
C HIS A 3 1.64 -3.72 -21.34
N GLY A 4 1.35 -2.62 -20.63
CA GLY A 4 0.57 -2.67 -19.41
C GLY A 4 -0.77 -3.35 -19.66
N GLN A 5 -1.04 -4.43 -18.93
CA GLN A 5 -2.20 -5.29 -19.13
C GLN A 5 -3.36 -4.81 -18.26
N THR A 6 -4.46 -4.43 -18.92
CA THR A 6 -5.75 -4.17 -18.26
C THR A 6 -6.42 -5.50 -17.92
N CYS A 7 -7.43 -5.47 -17.03
CA CYS A 7 -8.19 -6.68 -16.62
C CYS A 7 -8.88 -7.44 -17.79
N GLU A 8 -8.84 -6.92 -19.03
CA GLU A 8 -9.27 -7.65 -20.25
C GLU A 8 -8.23 -8.64 -20.77
N SER A 9 -6.97 -8.56 -20.32
CA SER A 9 -5.91 -9.53 -20.60
C SER A 9 -5.37 -10.09 -19.29
N LEU A 10 -6.18 -10.91 -18.60
CA LEU A 10 -5.80 -11.65 -17.39
C LEU A 10 -4.54 -12.49 -17.66
N LEU A 11 -3.38 -11.94 -17.27
CA LEU A 11 -2.26 -12.72 -16.79
C LEU A 11 -2.00 -12.20 -15.39
N ILE A 12 -2.35 -13.01 -14.39
CA ILE A 12 -1.61 -13.03 -13.14
C ILE A 12 -0.18 -13.28 -13.58
N THR A 13 0.70 -12.28 -13.46
CA THR A 13 2.08 -12.43 -13.89
C THR A 13 2.81 -13.25 -12.82
N GLU A 14 2.91 -14.56 -13.02
CA GLU A 14 3.89 -15.37 -12.28
C GLU A 14 5.29 -14.83 -12.58
N GLN A 15 6.03 -14.40 -11.55
CA GLN A 15 7.38 -13.86 -11.70
C GLN A 15 8.28 -14.86 -12.42
N THR A 16 9.02 -14.39 -13.42
CA THR A 16 10.19 -15.11 -13.95
C THR A 16 11.39 -14.77 -13.07
N HIS A 17 11.96 -15.78 -12.40
CA HIS A 17 13.18 -15.68 -11.61
C HIS A 17 14.32 -15.03 -12.40
N TYR A 18 14.90 -13.94 -11.88
CA TYR A 18 16.20 -13.42 -12.28
C TYR A 18 17.16 -13.43 -11.09
N GLU A 19 18.41 -13.82 -11.37
CA GLU A 19 19.46 -14.10 -10.39
C GLU A 19 19.87 -12.87 -9.56
N LEU A 20 20.15 -13.14 -8.28
CA LEU A 20 20.60 -12.21 -7.25
C LEU A 20 21.90 -11.49 -7.65
N VAL A 21 21.90 -10.16 -7.60
CA VAL A 21 23.13 -9.36 -7.52
C VAL A 21 23.36 -8.97 -6.06
N SER A 22 24.57 -9.26 -5.58
CA SER A 22 24.99 -9.27 -4.19
C SER A 22 25.01 -7.91 -3.49
N ASP A 23 24.59 -7.95 -2.21
CA ASP A 23 24.95 -7.15 -1.04
C ASP A 23 25.73 -5.84 -1.29
N GLY A 24 24.97 -4.74 -1.21
CA GLY A 24 25.48 -3.40 -0.93
C GLY A 24 24.73 -2.82 0.26
N ASP A 25 25.48 -2.26 1.21
CA ASP A 25 25.08 -1.83 2.56
C ASP A 25 23.71 -1.13 2.64
N MET A 26 22.84 -1.68 3.50
CA MET A 26 21.41 -1.39 3.59
C MET A 26 21.09 -0.36 4.70
N ASP A 27 21.84 0.75 4.79
CA ASP A 27 21.72 1.70 5.92
C ASP A 27 21.75 3.20 5.54
N ASP A 28 21.42 3.58 4.29
CA ASP A 28 21.40 5.01 3.86
C ASP A 28 20.27 5.40 2.86
N GLN A 29 19.19 4.61 2.73
CA GLN A 29 18.20 4.81 1.63
C GLN A 29 17.02 5.75 1.94
N LEU A 30 16.87 6.25 3.17
CA LEU A 30 15.83 7.25 3.50
C LEU A 30 16.16 8.66 2.97
N SER A 31 17.44 8.95 2.68
CA SER A 31 17.92 10.29 2.31
C SER A 31 17.66 10.69 0.84
N THR A 32 17.11 9.79 0.00
CA THR A 32 16.99 10.01 -1.45
C THR A 32 15.59 9.88 -2.04
N LEU A 33 14.53 9.68 -1.24
CA LEU A 33 13.17 9.68 -1.76
C LEU A 33 12.72 11.13 -2.05
N THR A 34 12.80 11.54 -3.32
CA THR A 34 12.34 12.86 -3.76
C THR A 34 10.86 12.80 -4.14
N TYR A 35 9.97 13.09 -3.18
CA TYR A 35 8.55 13.30 -3.43
C TYR A 35 8.09 14.61 -2.80
N ASN A 36 6.97 15.16 -3.30
CA ASN A 36 6.34 16.33 -2.71
C ASN A 36 5.18 15.93 -1.79
N VAL A 37 4.90 16.71 -0.75
CA VAL A 37 3.71 16.54 0.10
C VAL A 37 2.82 17.76 -0.04
N ARG A 38 1.56 17.58 -0.44
CA ARG A 38 0.60 18.69 -0.58
C ARG A 38 0.03 19.08 0.79
N PRO A 39 -0.08 20.37 1.13
CA PRO A 39 -0.91 20.77 2.27
C PRO A 39 -2.39 20.39 2.08
N PRO A 40 -3.11 19.97 3.13
CA PRO A 40 -2.70 19.94 4.54
C PRO A 40 -2.10 18.59 4.99
N ILE A 41 -1.48 17.83 4.08
CA ILE A 41 -0.90 16.50 4.36
C ILE A 41 0.45 16.60 5.08
N ASP A 42 1.10 17.76 5.02
CA ASP A 42 2.30 18.10 5.78
C ASP A 42 2.15 17.85 7.29
N ARG A 43 0.92 17.90 7.84
CA ARG A 43 0.67 17.53 9.25
C ARG A 43 0.92 16.05 9.58
N PHE A 44 0.98 15.19 8.56
CA PHE A 44 1.32 13.77 8.71
C PHE A 44 2.82 13.51 8.49
N GLU A 45 3.63 14.56 8.28
CA GLU A 45 5.09 14.53 8.37
C GLU A 45 5.58 14.57 9.83
N ILE A 46 4.88 13.86 10.70
CA ILE A 46 5.25 13.59 12.10
C ILE A 46 5.79 12.17 12.18
N SER A 47 6.87 11.94 12.94
CA SER A 47 7.39 10.58 13.12
C SER A 47 6.37 9.68 13.83
N THR A 48 6.36 8.40 13.47
CA THR A 48 5.49 7.40 14.08
C THR A 48 5.69 7.35 15.60
N GLN A 49 6.93 7.45 16.08
CA GLN A 49 7.23 7.52 17.50
C GLN A 49 6.59 8.73 18.18
N SER A 50 6.59 9.90 17.54
CA SER A 50 5.95 11.09 18.09
C SER A 50 4.43 10.93 18.12
N TYR A 51 3.83 10.39 17.06
CA TYR A 51 2.40 10.07 17.01
C TYR A 51 1.97 9.12 18.14
N LEU A 52 2.72 8.04 18.34
CA LEU A 52 2.45 7.03 19.37
C LEU A 52 2.74 7.54 20.79
N SER A 53 3.69 8.47 20.97
CA SER A 53 4.03 8.99 22.31
C SER A 53 2.86 9.70 23.02
N GLU A 54 1.87 10.14 22.26
CA GLU A 54 0.66 10.80 22.76
C GLU A 54 -0.53 9.84 22.91
N ARG A 55 -0.37 8.55 22.53
CA ARG A 55 -1.46 7.57 22.37
C ARG A 55 -1.06 6.23 22.96
N THR A 56 -1.35 6.03 24.25
CA THR A 56 -0.97 4.80 24.97
C THR A 56 -1.88 3.61 24.67
N ASP A 57 -3.02 3.85 24.02
CA ASP A 57 -4.02 2.88 23.59
C ASP A 57 -3.75 2.31 22.18
N ILE A 58 -2.90 2.98 21.40
CA ILE A 58 -2.51 2.54 20.05
C ILE A 58 -1.22 1.73 20.14
N PHE A 59 -1.26 0.49 19.69
CA PHE A 59 -0.12 -0.42 19.66
C PHE A 59 0.90 -0.01 18.58
N GLY A 60 0.41 0.27 17.37
CA GLY A 60 1.23 0.58 16.21
C GLY A 60 0.46 1.33 15.14
N VAL A 61 1.18 1.75 14.10
CA VAL A 61 0.60 2.46 12.96
C VAL A 61 0.89 1.68 11.69
N VAL A 62 -0.12 1.54 10.83
CA VAL A 62 0.02 1.06 9.46
C VAL A 62 -0.15 2.25 8.52
N SER A 63 0.75 2.39 7.55
CA SER A 63 0.71 3.44 6.54
C SER A 63 0.66 2.83 5.14
N ALA A 64 -0.38 3.18 4.38
CA ALA A 64 -0.69 2.53 3.10
C ALA A 64 -0.85 3.55 1.95
N ALA A 65 -0.54 3.10 0.73
CA ALA A 65 -0.50 3.91 -0.48
C ALA A 65 -1.61 3.53 -1.47
N ILE A 66 -2.58 4.43 -1.67
CA ILE A 66 -3.59 4.29 -2.72
C ILE A 66 -3.07 4.98 -3.99
N ILE A 67 -2.88 4.21 -5.06
CA ILE A 67 -2.44 4.71 -6.36
C ILE A 67 -3.58 4.64 -7.34
N ILE A 68 -4.05 5.79 -7.83
CA ILE A 68 -5.00 5.85 -8.96
C ILE A 68 -4.25 6.28 -10.21
N HIS A 69 -4.06 5.36 -11.15
CA HIS A 69 -3.40 5.61 -12.43
C HIS A 69 -4.31 5.16 -13.58
N ASN A 70 -4.48 6.00 -14.60
CA ASN A 70 -5.36 5.71 -15.74
C ASN A 70 -6.76 5.21 -15.32
N ASN A 71 -7.35 5.86 -14.31
CA ASN A 71 -8.65 5.52 -13.71
C ASN A 71 -8.73 4.06 -13.19
N ARG A 72 -7.61 3.54 -12.70
CA ARG A 72 -7.50 2.24 -12.04
C ARG A 72 -6.69 2.35 -10.76
N VAL A 73 -7.03 1.55 -9.77
CA VAL A 73 -6.26 1.38 -8.54
C VAL A 73 -5.33 0.18 -8.65
N LEU A 74 -4.11 0.30 -8.14
CA LEU A 74 -3.21 -0.84 -7.94
C LEU A 74 -3.66 -1.62 -6.70
N LEU A 75 -3.84 -2.94 -6.86
CA LEU A 75 -3.98 -3.87 -5.75
C LEU A 75 -2.89 -4.93 -5.83
N ILE A 76 -2.40 -5.35 -4.68
CA ILE A 76 -1.49 -6.48 -4.48
C ILE A 76 -2.21 -7.54 -3.63
N GLN A 77 -1.86 -8.81 -3.85
CA GLN A 77 -2.47 -9.94 -3.15
C GLN A 77 -1.46 -10.57 -2.20
N ARG A 78 -1.83 -10.67 -0.93
CA ARG A 78 -1.03 -11.31 0.13
C ARG A 78 -0.64 -12.73 -0.24
N ALA A 79 0.59 -13.11 0.07
CA ALA A 79 1.10 -14.45 -0.17
C ALA A 79 0.24 -15.52 0.53
N SER A 80 0.25 -16.73 -0.02
CA SER A 80 -0.61 -17.82 0.45
C SER A 80 -0.23 -18.35 1.85
N ASP A 81 0.98 -18.06 2.30
CA ASP A 81 1.59 -18.47 3.57
C ASP A 81 1.78 -17.31 4.56
N ASP A 82 1.25 -16.13 4.23
CA ASP A 82 1.23 -14.96 5.11
C ASP A 82 0.00 -14.99 6.05
N ASP A 83 -0.01 -14.14 7.07
CA ASP A 83 -1.19 -13.85 7.86
C ASP A 83 -2.26 -13.23 6.96
N TYR A 84 -3.52 -13.64 7.15
CA TYR A 84 -4.64 -13.21 6.30
C TYR A 84 -4.38 -13.48 4.78
N PRO A 85 -4.10 -14.74 4.39
CA PRO A 85 -3.56 -15.06 3.08
C PRO A 85 -4.58 -14.85 1.95
N ASN A 86 -4.09 -14.54 0.75
CA ASN A 86 -4.87 -14.38 -0.49
C ASN A 86 -5.83 -13.18 -0.53
N LEU A 87 -5.86 -12.33 0.52
CA LEU A 87 -6.63 -11.10 0.50
C LEU A 87 -5.94 -10.04 -0.38
N TRP A 88 -6.76 -9.20 -1.00
CA TRP A 88 -6.34 -8.07 -1.83
C TRP A 88 -6.28 -6.80 -1.00
N GLU A 89 -5.20 -6.05 -1.20
CA GLU A 89 -4.94 -4.79 -0.54
C GLU A 89 -4.21 -3.79 -1.43
N VAL A 90 -4.10 -2.55 -0.95
CA VAL A 90 -3.13 -1.61 -1.50
C VAL A 90 -1.79 -1.79 -0.78
N PRO A 91 -0.66 -1.39 -1.38
CA PRO A 91 0.62 -1.45 -0.68
C PRO A 91 0.58 -0.72 0.67
N GLY A 92 1.16 -1.32 1.71
CA GLY A 92 1.18 -0.76 3.05
C GLY A 92 1.55 -1.76 4.14
N GLY A 93 2.17 -1.24 5.20
CA GLY A 93 2.68 -2.02 6.31
C GLY A 93 2.92 -1.17 7.56
N GLU A 94 3.52 -1.78 8.58
CA GLU A 94 3.84 -1.09 9.84
C GLU A 94 4.81 0.08 9.58
N ALA A 95 4.43 1.26 10.07
CA ALA A 95 5.30 2.42 10.01
C ALA A 95 6.39 2.33 11.08
N HIS A 96 7.64 2.54 10.68
CA HIS A 96 8.78 2.51 11.59
C HIS A 96 8.82 3.74 12.51
N LYS A 97 9.46 3.61 13.67
CA LYS A 97 9.49 4.65 14.72
C LYS A 97 10.03 6.00 14.24
N GLU A 98 11.11 5.98 13.48
CA GLU A 98 11.85 7.17 13.06
C GLU A 98 11.33 7.78 11.75
N GLU A 99 10.53 7.06 10.98
CA GLU A 99 9.92 7.57 9.76
C GLU A 99 8.61 8.31 10.07
N THR A 100 8.23 9.25 9.20
CA THR A 100 6.90 9.86 9.26
C THR A 100 5.82 8.91 8.76
N LEU A 101 4.57 9.18 9.12
CA LEU A 101 3.44 8.38 8.64
C LEU A 101 3.38 8.35 7.11
N VAL A 102 3.69 9.48 6.48
CA VAL A 102 3.79 9.58 5.01
C VAL A 102 4.98 8.78 4.46
N GLN A 103 6.14 8.86 5.12
CA GLN A 103 7.33 8.10 4.71
C GLN A 103 7.08 6.59 4.73
N GLY A 104 6.33 6.08 5.71
CA GLY A 104 5.96 4.67 5.76
C GLY A 104 5.19 4.25 4.50
N ALA A 105 4.13 4.96 4.12
CA ALA A 105 3.38 4.63 2.90
C ALA A 105 4.23 4.72 1.62
N VAL A 106 5.14 5.70 1.53
CA VAL A 106 6.05 5.84 0.38
C VAL A 106 7.09 4.71 0.33
N ARG A 107 7.60 4.28 1.49
CA ARG A 107 8.54 3.14 1.61
C ARG A 107 7.85 1.86 1.15
N GLU A 108 6.67 1.54 1.69
CA GLU A 108 5.94 0.31 1.36
C GLU A 108 5.58 0.25 -0.12
N LEU A 109 5.12 1.36 -0.71
CA LEU A 109 4.88 1.44 -2.16
C LEU A 109 6.11 1.04 -2.99
N ARG A 110 7.30 1.41 -2.52
CA ARG A 110 8.57 1.09 -3.20
C ARG A 110 8.98 -0.36 -2.96
N GLU A 111 8.87 -0.84 -1.72
CA GLU A 111 9.28 -2.19 -1.32
C GLU A 111 8.37 -3.26 -1.93
N GLU A 112 7.06 -3.07 -1.83
CA GLU A 112 6.06 -4.08 -2.21
C GLU A 112 5.61 -3.99 -3.67
N ALA A 113 5.79 -2.85 -4.34
CA ALA A 113 5.36 -2.68 -5.73
C ALA A 113 6.45 -2.13 -6.67
N GLY A 114 7.61 -1.74 -6.15
CA GLY A 114 8.70 -1.16 -6.95
C GLY A 114 8.42 0.27 -7.47
N LEU A 115 7.32 0.89 -7.05
CA LEU A 115 6.89 2.19 -7.58
C LEU A 115 7.50 3.35 -6.78
N ARG A 116 7.81 4.45 -7.47
CA ARG A 116 8.32 5.68 -6.85
C ARG A 116 7.23 6.71 -6.74
N ALA A 117 7.00 7.22 -5.53
CA ALA A 117 6.10 8.34 -5.30
C ALA A 117 6.68 9.63 -5.89
N SER A 118 5.86 10.39 -6.60
CA SER A 118 6.17 11.75 -7.07
C SER A 118 5.53 12.80 -6.15
N GLU A 119 4.33 12.52 -5.65
CA GLU A 119 3.58 13.43 -4.79
C GLU A 119 2.56 12.72 -3.90
N VAL A 120 2.49 13.11 -2.64
CA VAL A 120 1.47 12.67 -1.68
C VAL A 120 0.35 13.71 -1.66
N ILE A 121 -0.80 13.34 -2.19
CA ILE A 121 -1.88 14.25 -2.57
C ILE A 121 -2.86 14.46 -1.43
N SER A 122 -3.28 13.39 -0.76
CA SER A 122 -4.34 13.45 0.25
C SER A 122 -4.26 12.29 1.25
N MET A 123 -4.76 12.49 2.46
CA MET A 123 -5.11 11.41 3.38
C MET A 123 -6.56 11.07 3.13
N ILE A 124 -6.82 9.82 2.72
CA ILE A 124 -8.13 9.33 2.30
C ILE A 124 -8.79 8.51 3.40
N GLY A 125 -8.01 7.68 4.10
CA GLY A 125 -8.51 6.78 5.13
C GLY A 125 -7.77 6.97 6.46
N GLU A 126 -8.53 7.05 7.55
CA GLU A 126 -8.04 6.94 8.92
C GLU A 126 -9.02 6.06 9.71
N PHE A 127 -8.57 4.89 10.16
CA PHE A 127 -9.39 3.96 10.93
C PHE A 127 -8.53 3.08 11.83
N GLU A 128 -9.17 2.29 12.68
CA GLU A 128 -8.52 1.38 13.60
C GLU A 128 -8.82 -0.06 13.21
N TRP A 129 -7.81 -0.92 13.37
CA TRP A 129 -7.97 -2.37 13.32
C TRP A 129 -7.58 -2.94 14.66
N VAL A 130 -8.41 -3.85 15.17
CA VAL A 130 -8.22 -4.49 16.45
C VAL A 130 -7.75 -5.92 16.18
N GLU A 131 -6.49 -6.18 16.45
CA GLU A 131 -5.90 -7.51 16.42
C GLU A 131 -6.40 -8.28 17.66
N PRO A 132 -7.18 -9.36 17.48
CA PRO A 132 -7.78 -10.07 18.60
C PRO A 132 -6.73 -10.71 19.52
N GLU A 133 -6.99 -10.72 20.83
CA GLU A 133 -6.14 -11.40 21.83
C GLU A 133 -5.88 -12.89 21.52
N LEU A 134 -6.80 -13.56 20.80
CA LEU A 134 -6.60 -14.96 20.39
C LEU A 134 -5.40 -15.15 19.46
N GLU A 135 -5.06 -14.13 18.68
CA GLU A 135 -3.88 -14.09 17.81
C GLU A 135 -2.63 -13.67 18.58
N ASN A 136 -2.82 -12.96 19.71
CA ASN A 136 -1.72 -12.51 20.56
C ASN A 136 -1.92 -12.71 22.08
N PRO A 137 -1.95 -13.97 22.55
CA PRO A 137 -2.32 -14.26 23.94
C PRO A 137 -1.34 -13.69 24.97
N GLU A 138 -0.12 -13.37 24.56
CA GLU A 138 0.93 -12.85 25.44
C GLU A 138 0.86 -11.32 25.62
N HIS A 139 0.26 -10.60 24.68
CA HIS A 139 0.26 -9.13 24.66
C HIS A 139 -1.14 -8.52 24.76
N GLY A 140 -2.20 -9.34 24.75
CA GLY A 140 -3.57 -8.87 24.78
C GLY A 140 -4.03 -8.31 23.44
N GLU A 141 -5.19 -7.64 23.46
CA GLU A 141 -5.73 -6.92 22.31
C GLU A 141 -4.78 -5.78 21.88
N ARG A 142 -4.50 -5.67 20.57
CA ARG A 142 -3.68 -4.60 20.00
C ARG A 142 -4.50 -3.76 19.03
N ILE A 143 -4.51 -2.45 19.25
CA ILE A 143 -5.19 -1.50 18.36
C ILE A 143 -4.15 -0.89 17.42
N TRP A 144 -4.31 -1.15 16.13
CA TRP A 144 -3.52 -0.58 15.06
C TRP A 144 -4.23 0.63 14.47
N LYS A 145 -3.53 1.77 14.37
CA LYS A 145 -4.03 2.93 13.64
C LYS A 145 -3.62 2.83 12.18
N ILE A 146 -4.57 2.95 11.26
CA ILE A 146 -4.33 2.81 9.82
C ILE A 146 -4.50 4.17 9.15
N PHE A 147 -3.49 4.60 8.40
CA PHE A 147 -3.54 5.77 7.52
C PHE A 147 -3.39 5.33 6.06
N MET A 148 -4.25 5.84 5.20
CA MET A 148 -4.20 5.58 3.76
C MET A 148 -4.05 6.89 3.00
N PHE A 149 -2.97 7.00 2.22
CA PHE A 149 -2.63 8.20 1.47
C PHE A 149 -2.83 7.98 -0.03
N LEU A 150 -3.49 8.93 -0.69
CA LEU A 150 -3.51 9.01 -2.15
C LEU A 150 -2.15 9.55 -2.63
N ILE A 151 -1.45 8.74 -3.43
CA ILE A 151 -0.11 9.03 -3.90
C ILE A 151 -0.09 9.01 -5.43
N ALA A 152 0.47 10.05 -6.03
CA ALA A 152 0.90 10.05 -7.42
C ALA A 152 2.30 9.44 -7.52
N ILE A 153 2.54 8.75 -8.64
CA ILE A 153 3.79 8.07 -8.94
C ILE A 153 4.55 8.77 -10.06
N ASP A 154 5.85 8.54 -10.14
CA ASP A 154 6.66 8.91 -11.30
C ASP A 154 6.38 7.94 -12.45
N ASP A 155 5.67 8.39 -13.49
CA ASP A 155 5.29 7.55 -14.65
C ASP A 155 5.99 7.95 -15.96
N ALA A 156 7.07 8.72 -15.87
CA ALA A 156 7.79 9.31 -17.01
C ALA A 156 8.25 8.28 -18.07
N ASP A 157 8.51 7.03 -17.66
CA ASP A 157 8.96 5.96 -18.57
C ASP A 157 7.81 5.14 -19.20
N MET A 158 6.54 5.50 -18.94
CA MET A 158 5.30 4.93 -19.50
C MET A 158 5.10 3.40 -19.37
N GLN A 159 6.05 2.67 -18.77
CA GLN A 159 5.93 1.26 -18.39
C GLN A 159 6.10 1.18 -16.88
N LEU A 160 4.97 1.15 -16.17
CA LEU A 160 4.95 0.84 -14.75
C LEU A 160 5.24 -0.66 -14.59
N GLU A 161 6.50 -1.00 -14.32
CA GLU A 161 6.88 -2.35 -13.93
C GLU A 161 6.57 -2.53 -12.44
N ILE A 162 5.62 -3.42 -12.13
CA ILE A 162 5.32 -3.78 -10.75
C ILE A 162 6.28 -4.88 -10.33
N ASN A 163 7.02 -4.64 -9.26
CA ASN A 163 7.94 -5.60 -8.66
C ASN A 163 7.47 -5.93 -7.24
N LEU A 164 6.82 -7.09 -7.09
CA LEU A 164 6.36 -7.58 -5.80
C LEU A 164 7.52 -8.16 -4.98
N ASP A 165 7.46 -8.00 -3.65
CA ASP A 165 8.21 -8.89 -2.76
C ASP A 165 7.53 -10.26 -2.76
N PRO A 166 8.16 -11.32 -3.32
CA PRO A 166 7.53 -12.63 -3.44
C PRO A 166 7.34 -13.35 -2.10
N LYS A 167 7.89 -12.83 -0.99
CA LYS A 167 7.64 -13.37 0.35
C LYS A 167 6.32 -12.87 0.94
N GLU A 168 5.88 -11.69 0.53
CA GLU A 168 4.74 -11.01 1.13
C GLU A 168 3.55 -10.97 0.17
N HIS A 169 3.81 -10.95 -1.15
CA HIS A 169 2.75 -10.84 -2.17
C HIS A 169 2.97 -11.81 -3.34
N GLN A 170 1.86 -12.32 -3.87
CA GLN A 170 1.86 -13.34 -4.94
C GLN A 170 1.25 -12.87 -6.26
N ALA A 171 0.47 -11.78 -6.26
CA ALA A 171 -0.18 -11.26 -7.46
C ALA A 171 -0.45 -9.76 -7.34
N TYR A 172 -0.65 -9.09 -8.48
CA TYR A 172 -1.14 -7.72 -8.54
C TYR A 172 -2.16 -7.55 -9.67
N LEU A 173 -2.99 -6.51 -9.58
CA LEU A 173 -3.87 -6.09 -10.66
C LEU A 173 -4.19 -4.59 -10.61
N TRP A 174 -4.66 -4.07 -11.75
CA TRP A 174 -5.19 -2.71 -11.87
C TRP A 174 -6.71 -2.72 -12.08
N ALA A 175 -7.47 -2.36 -11.05
CA ALA A 175 -8.93 -2.42 -11.04
C ALA A 175 -9.59 -1.04 -11.23
N THR A 176 -10.66 -0.96 -12.01
CA THR A 176 -11.47 0.27 -12.13
C THR A 176 -12.37 0.47 -10.90
N GLU A 177 -12.87 1.68 -10.70
CA GLU A 177 -13.86 1.98 -9.64
C GLU A 177 -15.05 1.02 -9.66
N THR A 178 -15.61 0.71 -10.84
CA THR A 178 -16.72 -0.25 -10.99
C THR A 178 -16.33 -1.63 -10.47
N GLN A 179 -15.12 -2.11 -10.77
CA GLN A 179 -14.63 -3.41 -10.32
C GLN A 179 -14.43 -3.46 -8.80
N ILE A 180 -14.03 -2.34 -8.17
CA ILE A 180 -13.96 -2.20 -6.70
C ILE A 180 -15.38 -2.24 -6.09
N ARG A 181 -16.34 -1.53 -6.70
CA ARG A 181 -17.75 -1.55 -6.24
C ARG A 181 -18.34 -2.96 -6.34
N GLU A 182 -18.02 -3.71 -7.39
CA GLU A 182 -18.51 -5.07 -7.60
C GLU A 182 -17.68 -6.14 -6.87
N SER A 183 -16.53 -5.78 -6.31
CA SER A 183 -15.53 -6.71 -5.77
C SER A 183 -15.14 -7.81 -6.77
N LEU A 184 -15.05 -7.47 -8.05
CA LEU A 184 -14.81 -8.40 -9.14
C LEU A 184 -13.98 -7.72 -10.24
N CYS A 185 -12.80 -8.26 -10.55
CA CYS A 185 -11.98 -7.82 -11.69
C CYS A 185 -11.88 -8.94 -12.72
N GLY A 186 -12.67 -8.85 -13.79
CA GLY A 186 -12.78 -9.93 -14.77
C GLY A 186 -13.38 -11.17 -14.13
N THR A 187 -12.58 -12.23 -13.97
CA THR A 187 -12.98 -13.46 -13.27
C THR A 187 -12.41 -13.57 -11.84
N ILE A 188 -11.63 -12.59 -11.39
CA ILE A 188 -10.99 -12.58 -10.08
C ILE A 188 -11.94 -11.94 -9.06
N GLN A 189 -12.35 -12.72 -8.06
CA GLN A 189 -13.05 -12.21 -6.89
C GLN A 189 -12.07 -11.45 -6.00
N LEU A 190 -12.40 -10.21 -5.65
CA LEU A 190 -11.60 -9.40 -4.73
C LEU A 190 -12.08 -9.68 -3.30
N GLU A 191 -11.37 -10.56 -2.60
CA GLU A 191 -11.54 -10.76 -1.15
C GLU A 191 -10.69 -9.71 -0.42
N TRP A 192 -11.32 -8.90 0.43
CA TRP A 192 -10.69 -7.70 0.98
C TRP A 192 -10.10 -7.92 2.36
N MET A 193 -8.96 -7.28 2.64
CA MET A 193 -8.44 -7.17 4.00
C MET A 193 -9.43 -6.48 4.95
N SER A 194 -10.07 -5.41 4.49
CA SER A 194 -11.07 -4.69 5.27
C SER A 194 -12.06 -3.93 4.39
N ILE A 195 -13.31 -3.85 4.85
CA ILE A 195 -14.34 -3.00 4.21
C ILE A 195 -13.91 -1.53 4.24
N ASN A 196 -13.26 -1.06 5.31
CA ASN A 196 -12.79 0.32 5.41
C ASN A 196 -11.76 0.66 4.32
N GLN A 197 -10.89 -0.30 3.98
CA GLN A 197 -9.92 -0.15 2.90
C GLN A 197 -10.62 0.00 1.55
N ARG A 198 -11.60 -0.85 1.26
CA ARG A 198 -12.41 -0.77 0.04
C ARG A 198 -13.11 0.58 -0.08
N GLU A 199 -13.74 1.07 0.98
CA GLU A 199 -14.40 2.38 0.97
C GLU A 199 -13.40 3.54 0.79
N ALA A 200 -12.22 3.46 1.41
CA ALA A 200 -11.15 4.43 1.19
C ALA A 200 -10.69 4.45 -0.28
N ILE A 201 -10.55 3.31 -0.92
CA ILE A 201 -10.24 3.23 -2.37
C ILE A 201 -11.32 3.93 -3.19
N LEU A 202 -12.61 3.74 -2.88
CA LEU A 202 -13.71 4.41 -3.59
C LEU A 202 -13.67 5.94 -3.39
N SER A 203 -13.39 6.41 -2.18
CA SER A 203 -13.18 7.84 -1.92
C SER A 203 -11.96 8.41 -2.65
N ALA A 204 -10.92 7.61 -2.88
CA ALA A 204 -9.77 8.04 -3.68
C ALA A 204 -10.13 8.25 -5.17
N PHE A 205 -10.98 7.39 -5.74
CA PHE A 205 -11.51 7.61 -7.09
C PHE A 205 -12.30 8.92 -7.19
N GLU A 206 -13.17 9.20 -6.22
CA GLU A 206 -13.90 10.47 -6.15
C GLU A 206 -12.92 11.65 -6.08
N LYS A 207 -11.90 11.55 -5.23
CA LYS A 207 -10.91 12.61 -5.02
C LYS A 207 -10.09 12.97 -6.27
N VAL A 208 -9.83 12.00 -7.15
CA VAL A 208 -9.08 12.23 -8.40
C VAL A 208 -9.96 12.85 -9.49
N ASN A 209 -11.28 12.73 -9.36
CA ASN A 209 -12.25 13.29 -10.31
C ASN A 209 -12.75 14.70 -9.93
N ASP A 210 -12.43 15.18 -8.72
CA ASP A 210 -12.72 16.54 -8.21
C ASP A 210 -11.80 17.62 -8.82
#